data_AF-G4YIU6-F1
#
_entry.id   AF-G4YIU6-F1
#
_cell.length_a   1.000
_cell.length_b   1.000
_cell.length_c   1.000
_cell.angle_alpha   90.00
_cell.angle_beta   90.00
_cell.angle_gamma   90.00
#
_symmetry.space_group_name_H-M   'P 1'
#
loop_
_entity.id
_entity.type
_entity.pdbx_description
1 polymer ?
#
loop_
_entity_poly.entity_id
_entity_poly.type
_entity_poly.pdbx_seq_one_letter_code
_entity_poly.pdbx_strand_id
1 'polypeptide(L)' 'FVQRLEKHRRLEARKPRYDHISSIPPTSNKVERFFSVARTTFAQERNSPQPATLEKTLFLRENADFWDVSTVDRVNSCE' A
#
# COMPACT_ATOMS: atom_id res chain seq x y z
N PHE A 1 36.39 -2.51 18.88
CA PHE A 1 35.59 -1.44 19.52
C PHE A 1 35.59 -0.18 18.66
N VAL A 2 36.76 0.41 18.38
CA VAL A 2 36.94 1.60 17.52
C VAL A 2 36.30 1.44 16.13
N GLN A 3 36.54 0.32 15.45
CA GLN A 3 35.92 0.04 14.15
C GLN A 3 34.38 0.03 14.17
N ARG A 4 33.76 -0.37 15.29
CA ARG A 4 32.30 -0.35 15.48
C ARG A 4 31.79 1.08 15.61
N LEU A 5 32.52 1.92 16.35
CA LEU A 5 32.21 3.35 16.49
C LEU A 5 32.38 4.10 15.16
N GLU A 6 33.45 3.82 14.42
CA GLU A 6 33.68 4.39 13.09
C GLU A 6 32.60 3.98 12.09
N LYS A 7 32.17 2.70 12.12
CA LYS A 7 31.06 2.21 11.30
C LYS A 7 29.76 2.94 11.65
N HIS A 8 29.48 3.16 12.93
CA HIS A 8 28.30 3.90 13.37
C HIS A 8 28.34 5.37 12.92
N ARG A 9 29.50 6.02 13.02
CA ARG A 9 29.70 7.39 12.54
C ARG A 9 29.49 7.51 11.02
N ARG A 10 29.97 6.52 10.25
CA ARG A 10 29.76 6.45 8.79
C ARG A 10 28.29 6.21 8.42
N LEU A 11 27.55 5.43 9.22
CA LEU A 11 26.12 5.18 9.00
C LEU A 11 25.29 6.43 9.31
N GLU A 12 25.55 7.11 10.42
CA GLU A 12 24.89 8.37 10.76
C GLU A 12 25.20 9.47 9.74
N ALA A 13 26.45 9.57 9.26
CA ALA A 13 26.83 10.52 8.21
C ALA A 13 26.16 10.23 6.84
N ARG A 14 25.74 8.98 6.60
CA ARG A 14 25.06 8.55 5.37
C ARG A 14 23.54 8.53 5.51
N LYS A 15 22.99 8.95 6.65
CA LYS A 15 21.56 8.89 6.91
C LYS A 15 20.86 9.96 6.05
N PRO A 16 20.05 9.57 5.05
CA PRO A 16 19.32 10.54 4.25
C PRO A 16 18.36 11.31 5.17
N ARG A 17 18.42 12.65 5.08
CA ARG A 17 17.38 13.51 5.65
C ARG A 17 16.17 13.39 4.71
N TYR A 18 15.18 12.63 5.13
CA TYR A 18 13.89 12.64 4.46
C TYR A 18 13.10 13.83 5.00
N ASP A 19 12.85 14.81 4.15
CA ASP A 19 11.88 15.84 4.46
C ASP A 19 10.50 15.17 4.60
N HIS A 20 9.68 15.63 5.54
CA HIS A 20 8.30 15.15 5.72
C HIS A 20 8.11 13.74 6.33
N ILE A 21 9.07 13.18 7.07
CA ILE A 21 8.82 11.93 7.84
C ILE A 21 7.61 12.06 8.77
N SER A 22 7.34 13.27 9.29
CA SER A 22 6.19 13.55 10.16
C SER A 22 4.82 13.39 9.49
N SER A 23 4.74 13.46 8.15
CA SER A 23 3.49 13.21 7.43
C SER A 23 3.25 11.71 7.19
N ILE A 24 4.27 10.88 7.35
CA ILE A 24 4.17 9.43 7.23
C ILE A 24 3.81 8.89 8.63
N PRO A 25 2.65 8.27 8.82
CA PRO A 25 2.31 7.67 10.10
C PRO A 25 3.40 6.68 10.53
N PRO A 26 3.82 6.66 11.81
CA PRO A 26 4.90 5.80 12.32
C PRO A 26 4.72 4.31 12.05
N THR A 27 3.47 3.90 11.80
CA THR A 27 3.06 2.58 11.37
C THR A 27 2.12 2.77 10.19
N SER A 28 2.61 2.56 8.97
CA SER A 28 1.71 2.50 7.81
C SER A 28 0.94 1.17 7.83
N ASN A 29 0.09 1.00 8.84
CA ASN A 29 -0.85 -0.11 8.97
C ASN A 29 -1.75 -0.21 7.73
N LYS A 30 -1.91 0.91 6.99
CA LYS A 30 -2.59 0.91 5.69
C LYS A 30 -1.93 -0.04 4.70
N VAL A 31 -0.61 0.04 4.54
CA VAL A 31 0.13 -0.82 3.60
C VAL A 31 0.13 -2.28 4.07
N GLU A 32 0.35 -2.52 5.36
CA GLU A 32 0.31 -3.88 5.93
C GLU A 32 -1.08 -4.52 5.81
N ARG A 33 -2.14 -3.76 6.08
CA ARG A 33 -3.53 -4.20 5.93
C ARG A 33 -3.88 -4.44 4.46
N PHE A 34 -3.43 -3.57 3.56
CA PHE A 34 -3.61 -3.75 2.11
C PHE A 34 -2.99 -5.07 1.62
N PHE A 35 -1.72 -5.32 1.94
CA PHE A 35 -1.05 -6.55 1.50
C PHE A 35 -1.57 -7.81 2.22
N SER A 36 -2.08 -7.68 3.44
CA SER A 36 -2.77 -8.78 4.13
C SER A 36 -4.07 -9.17 3.40
N VAL A 37 -4.86 -8.18 2.98
CA VAL A 37 -6.08 -8.38 2.18
C VAL A 37 -5.75 -8.93 0.80
N ALA A 38 -4.69 -8.43 0.16
CA ALA A 38 -4.20 -8.95 -1.11
C ALA A 38 -3.85 -10.43 -1.02
N ARG A 39 -3.12 -10.83 0.02
CA ARG A 39 -2.77 -12.23 0.27
C ARG A 39 -4.00 -13.11 0.46
N THR A 40 -4.98 -12.68 1.25
CA THR A 40 -6.24 -13.43 1.42
C THR A 40 -6.99 -13.56 0.09
N THR A 41 -7.12 -12.47 -0.66
CA THR A 41 -7.83 -12.45 -1.96
C THR A 41 -7.15 -13.37 -2.97
N PHE A 42 -5.81 -13.32 -3.06
CA PHE A 42 -5.01 -14.19 -3.92
C PHE A 42 -5.10 -15.67 -3.53
N ALA A 43 -5.08 -15.98 -2.24
CA ALA A 43 -5.13 -17.36 -1.74
C ALA A 43 -6.54 -17.99 -1.85
N GLN A 44 -7.58 -17.17 -1.76
CA GLN A 44 -8.98 -17.62 -1.78
C GLN A 44 -9.47 -17.89 -3.21
N GLU A 45 -8.97 -17.15 -4.20
CA GLU A 45 -9.13 -17.44 -5.62
C GLU A 45 -8.29 -18.68 -5.99
N ARG A 46 -8.86 -19.86 -5.74
CA ARG A 46 -8.27 -21.20 -6.02
C ARG A 46 -7.80 -21.40 -7.47
N ASN A 47 -8.10 -20.46 -8.36
CA ASN A 47 -7.79 -20.52 -9.79
C ASN A 47 -6.64 -19.60 -10.22
N SER A 48 -5.90 -18.98 -9.29
CA SER A 48 -4.82 -18.03 -9.60
C SER A 48 -5.32 -16.92 -10.55
N PRO A 49 -6.00 -15.89 -10.03
CA PRO A 49 -6.56 -14.83 -10.85
C PRO A 49 -5.42 -14.18 -11.66
N GLN A 50 -5.69 -13.83 -12.92
CA GLN A 50 -4.71 -13.10 -13.72
C GLN A 50 -4.25 -11.85 -12.94
N PRO A 51 -2.95 -11.47 -12.98
CA PRO A 51 -2.45 -10.33 -12.22
C PRO A 51 -3.29 -9.05 -12.40
N ALA A 52 -3.73 -8.78 -13.64
CA ALA A 52 -4.60 -7.66 -13.96
C ALA A 52 -5.97 -7.71 -13.25
N THR A 53 -6.52 -8.90 -13.02
CA THR A 53 -7.78 -9.09 -12.29
C THR A 53 -7.58 -8.86 -10.80
N LEU A 54 -6.48 -9.38 -10.23
CA LEU A 54 -6.14 -9.14 -8.84
C LEU A 54 -5.94 -7.65 -8.55
N GLU A 55 -5.20 -6.95 -9.42
CA GLU A 55 -4.97 -5.50 -9.32
C GLU A 55 -6.28 -4.71 -9.35
N LYS A 56 -7.19 -5.00 -10.28
CA LYS A 56 -8.51 -4.34 -10.36
C LYS A 56 -9.34 -4.58 -9.11
N THR A 57 -9.41 -5.82 -8.64
CA THR A 57 -10.18 -6.16 -7.43
C THR A 57 -9.64 -5.44 -6.19
N LEU A 58 -8.31 -5.37 -6.03
CA LEU A 58 -7.69 -4.66 -4.90
C LEU A 58 -7.86 -3.15 -5.00
N PHE A 59 -7.72 -2.59 -6.20
CA PHE A 59 -7.93 -1.16 -6.45
C PHE A 59 -9.35 -0.74 -6.07
N LEU A 60 -10.34 -1.49 -6.54
CA LEU A 60 -11.74 -1.25 -6.19
C LEU A 60 -11.91 -1.36 -4.67
N ARG A 61 -11.53 -2.50 -4.08
CA ARG A 61 -11.75 -2.78 -2.65
C ARG A 61 -11.15 -1.74 -1.71
N GLU A 62 -9.94 -1.24 -1.99
CA GLU A 62 -9.30 -0.21 -1.14
C GLU A 62 -10.00 1.15 -1.26
N ASN A 63 -10.57 1.45 -2.43
CA ASN A 63 -11.23 2.72 -2.69
C ASN A 63 -12.75 2.64 -2.52
N ALA A 64 -13.30 1.60 -1.85
CA ALA A 64 -14.74 1.34 -1.74
C ALA A 64 -15.58 2.58 -1.39
N ASP A 65 -15.06 3.44 -0.52
CA ASP A 65 -15.71 4.67 -0.07
C ASP A 65 -15.92 5.71 -1.20
N PHE A 66 -15.17 5.62 -2.30
CA PHE A 66 -15.26 6.55 -3.44
C PHE A 66 -16.26 6.13 -4.51
N TRP A 67 -16.66 4.87 -4.55
CA TRP A 67 -17.55 4.33 -5.59
C TRP A 67 -18.77 3.67 -4.94
N ASP A 68 -19.70 4.52 -4.54
CA ASP A 68 -21.05 4.13 -4.12
C ASP A 68 -21.94 3.86 -5.35
N VAL A 69 -23.07 3.17 -5.12
CA VAL A 69 -24.12 2.90 -6.11
C VAL A 69 -24.55 4.19 -6.81
N SER A 70 -24.62 5.31 -6.08
CA SER A 70 -24.92 6.64 -6.64
C SER A 70 -23.87 7.14 -7.65
N THR A 71 -22.59 6.84 -7.43
CA THR A 71 -21.51 7.19 -8.38
C THR A 71 -21.60 6.34 -9.64
N VAL A 72 -21.92 5.05 -9.51
CA VAL A 72 -22.11 4.13 -10.64
C VAL A 72 -23.34 4.53 -11.46
N ASP A 73 -24.45 4.85 -10.79
CA ASP A 73 -25.71 5.26 -11.40
C ASP A 73 -25.55 6.56 -12.20
N ARG A 74 -24.79 7.53 -11.66
CA ARG A 74 -24.47 8.79 -12.35
C ARG A 74 -23.63 8.57 -13.61
N VAL A 75 -22.68 7.63 -13.60
CA VAL A 75 -21.86 7.32 -14.78
C VAL A 75 -22.72 6.64 -15.85
N ASN A 76 -23.57 5.68 -15.46
CA ASN A 76 -24.46 4.97 -16.38
C ASN A 76 -25.57 5.86 -16.95
N SER A 77 -26.02 6.87 -16.19
CA SER A 77 -27.06 7.81 -16.64
C SER A 77 -26.54 8.89 -17.59
N CYS A 78 -25.22 8.99 -17.78
CA CYS A 78 -24.58 9.89 -18.73
C CYS A 78 -24.21 9.21 -20.06
N GLU A 79 -24.47 7.91 -20.20
CA GLU A 79 -24.44 7.16 -21.46
C GLU A 79 -25.81 7.21 -22.17
#